data_AF-A0A0Q6A5Q4-F1
#
_entry.id   AF-A0A0Q6A5Q4-F1
#
_cell.length_a   1.000
_cell.length_b   1.000
_cell.length_c   1.000
_cell.angle_alpha   90.00
_cell.angle_beta   90.00
_cell.angle_gamma   90.00
#
_symmetry.space_group_name_H-M   'P 1'
#
loop_
_entity.id
_entity.type
_entity.pdbx_description
1 polymer ?
#
loop_
_entity_poly.entity_id
_entity_poly.type
_entity_poly.pdbx_seq_one_letter_code
_entity_poly.pdbx_strand_id
1 'polypeptide(L)'
;MDLDHQSIYISLGVIGQMILWLFYKILKNKKTFFILLIFTILIALFGYLNINRESLKMVNGNAATWTFLPLFFMIYHWIFRNLFLILFGNEPLMTGYMQSSWEQGEYRRLHTGDAAFTVLTLFLPFLTTLLF
;
A
#
# COMPACT_ATOMS: atom_id res chain seq x y z
N MET A 1 -9.56 25.08 -6.25
CA MET A 1 -9.65 23.70 -6.77
C MET A 1 -11.02 23.21 -6.41
N ASP A 2 -11.80 22.76 -7.38
CA ASP A 2 -13.12 22.19 -7.12
C ASP A 2 -12.91 20.85 -6.39
N LEU A 3 -13.38 20.77 -5.14
CA LEU A 3 -13.19 19.61 -4.27
C LEU A 3 -14.38 18.66 -4.33
N ASP A 4 -15.36 18.91 -5.20
CA ASP A 4 -16.57 18.09 -5.30
C ASP A 4 -16.43 16.96 -6.33
N HIS A 5 -15.26 16.83 -6.97
CA HIS A 5 -14.98 15.73 -7.88
C HIS A 5 -14.44 14.49 -7.16
N GLN A 6 -15.25 13.42 -7.17
CA GLN A 6 -14.87 12.07 -6.70
C GLN A 6 -13.54 11.59 -7.29
N SER A 7 -13.26 11.93 -8.55
CA SER A 7 -12.05 11.53 -9.28
C SER A 7 -10.76 12.00 -8.60
N ILE A 8 -10.76 13.14 -7.89
CA ILE A 8 -9.58 13.66 -7.19
C ILE A 8 -9.20 12.70 -6.06
N TYR A 9 -10.16 12.30 -5.23
CA TYR A 9 -9.93 11.44 -4.07
C TYR A 9 -9.50 10.04 -4.48
N ILE A 10 -10.18 9.47 -5.48
CA ILE A 10 -9.84 8.15 -6.03
C ILE A 10 -8.44 8.19 -6.65
N SER A 11 -8.13 9.22 -7.45
CA SER A 11 -6.81 9.34 -8.07
C SER A 11 -5.71 9.51 -7.03
N LEU A 12 -5.88 10.38 -6.03
CA LEU A 12 -4.91 10.55 -4.94
C LEU A 12 -4.65 9.23 -4.19
N GLY A 13 -5.71 8.46 -3.93
CA GLY A 13 -5.63 7.15 -3.29
C GLY A 13 -4.90 6.11 -4.14
N VAL A 14 -5.45 5.81 -5.32
CA VAL A 14 -4.98 4.75 -6.20
C VAL A 14 -3.60 5.05 -6.75
N ILE A 15 -3.37 6.26 -7.27
CA ILE A 15 -2.05 6.65 -7.82
C ILE A 15 -1.03 6.70 -6.68
N GLY A 16 -1.39 7.25 -5.52
CA GLY A 16 -0.51 7.28 -4.35
C GLY A 16 -0.07 5.87 -3.92
N GLN A 17 -1.01 4.93 -3.82
CA GLN A 17 -0.70 3.54 -3.50
C GLN A 17 0.19 2.90 -4.58
N MET A 18 -0.14 3.06 -5.86
CA MET A 18 0.64 2.45 -6.95
C MET A 18 2.07 3.00 -7.01
N ILE A 19 2.27 4.30 -6.79
CA ILE A 19 3.60 4.90 -6.67
C ILE A 19 4.35 4.27 -5.50
N LEU A 20 3.76 4.22 -4.31
CA LEU A 20 4.43 3.65 -3.14
C LEU A 20 4.77 2.16 -3.34
N TRP A 21 3.88 1.40 -3.98
CA TRP A 21 4.07 0.00 -4.29
C TRP A 21 5.20 -0.21 -5.31
N LEU A 22 5.21 0.53 -6.42
CA LEU A 22 6.28 0.44 -7.44
C LEU A 22 7.65 0.85 -6.88
N PHE A 23 7.67 1.88 -6.03
CA PHE A 23 8.89 2.42 -5.44
C PHE A 23 9.20 1.85 -4.04
N TYR A 24 8.59 0.74 -3.63
CA TYR A 24 8.70 0.21 -2.25
C TYR A 24 10.14 0.07 -1.73
N LYS A 25 11.12 -0.17 -2.62
CA LYS A 25 12.54 -0.31 -2.24
C LYS A 25 13.10 0.95 -1.55
N ILE A 26 12.59 2.15 -1.88
CA ILE A 26 13.05 3.39 -1.23
C ILE A 26 12.65 3.44 0.25
N LEU A 27 11.60 2.70 0.64
CA LEU A 27 11.07 2.63 2.00
C LEU A 27 11.98 1.85 2.96
N LYS A 28 13.02 1.20 2.46
CA LYS A 28 14.09 0.64 3.30
C LYS A 28 14.84 1.73 4.06
N ASN A 29 14.92 2.94 3.51
CA ASN A 29 15.51 4.07 4.21
C ASN A 29 14.54 4.60 5.27
N LYS A 30 14.94 4.55 6.54
CA LYS A 30 14.09 4.98 7.67
C LYS A 30 13.62 6.43 7.55
N LYS A 31 14.48 7.35 7.10
CA LYS A 31 14.11 8.76 6.94
C LYS A 31 13.05 8.91 5.85
N THR A 32 13.26 8.29 4.70
CA THR A 32 12.31 8.28 3.58
C THR A 32 10.97 7.67 4.00
N PHE A 33 10.99 6.56 4.74
CA PHE A 33 9.78 5.92 5.27
C PHE A 33 8.97 6.88 6.15
N PHE A 34 9.59 7.54 7.13
CA PHE A 34 8.87 8.46 8.03
C PHE A 34 8.35 9.70 7.31
N ILE A 35 9.12 10.26 6.38
CA ILE A 35 8.68 11.39 5.56
C ILE A 35 7.42 11.00 4.76
N LEU A 36 7.46 9.86 4.06
CA LEU A 36 6.33 9.39 3.28
C LEU A 36 5.14 9.01 4.17
N LEU A 37 5.37 8.43 5.35
CA LEU A 37 4.31 8.12 6.30
C LEU A 37 3.55 9.39 6.69
N ILE A 38 4.26 10.48 7.02
CA ILE A 38 3.64 11.78 7.32
C ILE A 38 2.81 12.26 6.13
N PHE A 39 3.34 12.21 4.91
CA PHE A 39 2.57 12.59 3.72
C PHE A 39 1.31 11.74 3.52
N THR A 40 1.39 10.42 3.70
CA THR A 40 0.21 9.55 3.58
C THR A 40 -0.83 9.81 4.67
N ILE A 41 -0.40 10.16 5.89
CA ILE A 41 -1.31 10.58 6.97
C ILE A 41 -2.02 11.89 6.59
N LEU A 42 -1.31 12.87 6.01
CA LEU A 42 -1.93 14.12 5.56
C LEU A 42 -2.95 13.89 4.45
N ILE A 43 -2.67 12.98 3.50
CA ILE A 43 -3.61 12.59 2.43
C ILE A 43 -4.85 11.88 3.02
N ALA A 44 -4.66 10.97 3.97
CA ALA A 44 -5.77 10.31 4.66
C ALA A 44 -6.62 11.31 5.45
N LEU A 45 -5.98 12.22 6.19
CA LEU A 45 -6.66 13.29 6.93
C LEU A 45 -7.47 14.19 5.98
N PHE A 46 -6.93 14.52 4.81
CA PHE A 46 -7.66 15.26 3.79
C PHE A 46 -8.94 14.54 3.35
N GLY A 47 -8.90 13.23 3.13
CA GLY A 47 -10.13 12.46 2.84
C GLY A 47 -11.09 12.46 4.02
N TYR A 48 -10.60 12.17 5.22
CA TYR A 48 -11.40 12.17 6.45
C TYR A 48 -12.17 13.47 6.66
N LEU A 49 -11.51 14.62 6.50
CA LEU A 49 -12.15 15.93 6.67
C LEU A 49 -13.23 16.24 5.63
N ASN A 50 -13.24 15.53 4.50
CA ASN A 50 -14.21 15.73 3.42
C ASN A 50 -15.25 14.59 3.31
N ILE A 51 -15.20 13.56 4.17
CA ILE A 51 -16.03 12.35 4.05
C ILE A 51 -17.53 12.64 4.10
N ASN A 52 -17.96 13.69 4.78
CA ASN A 52 -19.38 14.04 4.92
C ASN A 52 -19.97 14.77 3.72
N ARG A 53 -19.18 15.06 2.67
CA ARG A 53 -19.67 15.72 1.46
C ARG A 53 -20.57 14.80 0.67
N GLU A 54 -21.76 15.29 0.29
CA GLU A 54 -22.71 14.52 -0.52
C GLU A 54 -22.18 14.22 -1.92
N SER A 55 -21.42 15.14 -2.51
CA SER A 55 -20.75 14.99 -3.81
C SER A 55 -19.80 13.78 -3.86
N LEU A 56 -19.33 13.30 -2.71
CA LEU A 56 -18.37 12.19 -2.62
C LEU A 56 -19.02 10.82 -2.40
N LYS A 57 -20.34 10.75 -2.22
CA LYS A 57 -21.05 9.47 -2.08
C LYS A 57 -21.02 8.67 -3.39
N MET A 58 -20.69 7.39 -3.29
CA MET A 58 -20.65 6.43 -4.39
C MET A 58 -21.62 5.27 -4.11
N VAL A 59 -21.96 4.49 -5.14
CA VAL A 59 -22.87 3.33 -5.01
C VAL A 59 -22.40 2.35 -3.92
N ASN A 60 -21.08 2.14 -3.81
CA ASN A 60 -20.46 1.19 -2.88
C ASN A 60 -19.49 1.88 -1.91
N GLY A 61 -19.85 3.05 -1.38
CA GLY A 61 -19.05 3.74 -0.35
C GLY A 61 -18.86 5.21 -0.63
N ASN A 62 -17.68 5.74 -0.33
CA ASN A 62 -17.38 7.16 -0.44
C ASN A 62 -16.02 7.39 -1.10
N ALA A 63 -15.95 8.29 -2.08
CA ALA A 63 -14.69 8.59 -2.78
C ALA A 63 -13.58 9.02 -1.82
N ALA A 64 -13.92 9.68 -0.71
CA ALA A 64 -12.96 10.14 0.29
C ALA A 64 -12.24 8.99 1.02
N THR A 65 -12.82 7.78 1.12
CA THR A 65 -12.16 6.65 1.79
C THR A 65 -10.99 6.11 0.98
N TRP A 66 -10.95 6.36 -0.33
CA TRP A 66 -9.85 5.96 -1.20
C TRP A 66 -8.53 6.64 -0.84
N THR A 67 -8.55 7.83 -0.22
CA THR A 67 -7.32 8.53 0.19
C THR A 67 -6.58 7.82 1.32
N PHE A 68 -7.20 6.83 1.97
CA PHE A 68 -6.54 6.01 3.00
C PHE A 68 -5.66 4.92 2.40
N LEU A 69 -5.81 4.58 1.11
CA LEU A 69 -5.03 3.52 0.45
C LEU A 69 -3.52 3.67 0.61
N PRO A 70 -2.89 4.85 0.38
CA PRO A 70 -1.46 5.03 0.57
C PRO A 70 -1.02 4.81 2.03
N LEU A 71 -1.83 5.23 2.99
CA LEU A 71 -1.54 5.05 4.42
C LEU A 71 -1.62 3.57 4.80
N PHE A 72 -2.67 2.87 4.37
CA PHE A 72 -2.79 1.43 4.60
C PHE A 72 -1.65 0.66 3.95
N PHE A 73 -1.22 1.04 2.74
CA PHE A 73 -0.02 0.48 2.14
C PHE A 73 1.20 0.66 3.04
N MET A 74 1.44 1.85 3.59
CA MET A 74 2.60 2.10 4.48
C MET A 74 2.56 1.21 5.73
N ILE A 75 1.38 1.05 6.33
CA ILE A 75 1.16 0.20 7.50
C ILE A 75 1.43 -1.27 7.15
N TYR A 76 0.78 -1.79 6.10
CA TYR A 76 0.94 -3.19 5.67
C TYR A 76 2.37 -3.49 5.23
N HIS A 77 2.98 -2.61 4.44
CA HIS A 77 4.38 -2.73 4.03
C HIS A 77 5.30 -2.84 5.25
N TRP A 78 5.11 -1.98 6.26
CA TRP A 78 5.92 -2.03 7.48
C TRP A 78 5.72 -3.34 8.24
N ILE A 79 4.47 -3.76 8.48
CA ILE A 79 4.17 -5.02 9.17
C ILE A 79 4.79 -6.20 8.42
N PHE A 80 4.51 -6.34 7.12
CA PHE A 80 4.98 -7.47 6.34
C PHE A 80 6.49 -7.48 6.16
N ARG A 81 7.14 -6.32 6.00
CA ARG A 81 8.60 -6.27 5.90
C ARG A 81 9.26 -6.77 7.19
N ASN A 82 8.77 -6.34 8.35
CA ASN A 82 9.33 -6.80 9.63
C ASN A 82 9.06 -8.29 9.86
N LEU A 83 7.85 -8.77 9.56
CA LEU A 83 7.54 -10.21 9.62
C LEU A 83 8.44 -11.02 8.68
N PHE A 84 8.66 -10.53 7.46
CA PHE A 84 9.53 -11.16 6.49
C PHE A 84 10.98 -11.25 6.99
N LEU A 85 11.51 -10.15 7.55
CA LEU A 85 12.85 -10.12 8.13
C LEU A 85 13.00 -11.12 9.29
N ILE A 86 11.98 -11.26 10.13
CA ILE A 86 11.97 -12.22 11.24
C ILE A 86 11.94 -13.68 10.73
N LEU A 87 11.14 -13.97 9.71
CA LEU A 87 10.94 -15.33 9.20
C LEU A 87 12.08 -15.81 8.29
N PHE A 88 12.64 -14.92 7.48
CA PHE A 88 13.57 -15.28 6.40
C PHE A 88 14.96 -14.65 6.54
N GLY A 89 15.17 -13.72 7.48
CA GLY A 89 16.45 -13.01 7.67
C GLY A 89 16.87 -12.12 6.50
N ASN A 90 16.02 -11.96 5.49
CA ASN A 90 16.30 -11.26 4.23
C ASN A 90 15.27 -10.15 3.98
N GLU A 91 15.60 -9.19 3.12
CA GLU A 91 14.63 -8.19 2.68
C GLU A 91 13.66 -8.80 1.67
N PRO A 92 12.35 -8.47 1.74
CA PRO A 92 11.40 -8.91 0.74
C PRO A 92 11.73 -8.30 -0.63
N LEU A 93 11.60 -9.12 -1.65
CA LEU A 93 11.65 -8.72 -3.04
C LEU A 93 10.25 -8.85 -3.61
N MET A 94 9.69 -7.76 -4.12
CA MET A 94 8.46 -7.90 -4.91
C MET A 94 8.82 -8.75 -6.13
N THR A 95 8.10 -9.84 -6.33
CA THR A 95 8.52 -10.93 -7.24
C THR A 95 8.80 -10.41 -8.63
N GLY A 96 10.06 -10.50 -9.07
CA GLY A 96 10.37 -10.72 -10.47
C GLY A 96 10.16 -12.21 -10.72
N TYR A 97 9.07 -12.59 -11.39
CA TYR A 97 8.70 -13.99 -11.71
C TYR A 97 9.75 -14.77 -12.54
N MET A 98 10.96 -14.24 -12.74
CA MET A 98 11.95 -14.72 -13.72
C MET A 98 13.26 -15.29 -13.14
N GLN A 99 13.41 -15.46 -11.82
CA GLN A 99 14.62 -16.15 -11.31
C GLN A 99 14.39 -17.66 -11.19
N SER A 100 14.93 -18.37 -12.17
CA SER A 100 14.78 -19.79 -12.45
C SER A 100 15.68 -20.71 -11.60
N SER A 101 15.69 -20.55 -10.27
CA SER A 101 16.37 -21.49 -9.37
C SER A 101 15.38 -22.14 -8.41
N TRP A 102 14.45 -22.91 -8.98
CA TRP A 102 13.39 -23.62 -8.27
C TRP A 102 13.87 -24.87 -7.51
N GLU A 103 15.17 -25.15 -7.45
CA GLU A 103 15.69 -26.46 -7.01
C GLU A 103 16.22 -26.53 -5.57
N GLN A 104 16.22 -25.43 -4.81
CA GLN A 104 16.66 -25.46 -3.41
C GLN A 104 15.52 -25.10 -2.46
N GLY A 105 15.22 -25.99 -1.51
CA GLY A 105 14.05 -25.88 -0.61
C GLY A 105 14.01 -24.61 0.23
N GLU A 106 15.17 -24.06 0.63
CA GLU A 106 15.27 -22.75 1.29
C GLU A 106 14.85 -21.59 0.38
N TYR A 107 15.31 -21.61 -0.88
CA TYR A 107 14.95 -20.58 -1.86
C TYR A 107 13.47 -20.64 -2.26
N ARG A 108 12.85 -21.83 -2.30
CA ARG A 108 11.40 -21.96 -2.53
C ARG A 108 10.56 -21.25 -1.46
N ARG A 109 10.95 -21.35 -0.18
CA ARG A 109 10.23 -20.69 0.91
C ARG A 109 10.38 -19.17 0.83
N LEU A 110 11.58 -18.69 0.54
CA LEU A 110 11.84 -17.26 0.31
C LEU A 110 10.99 -16.70 -0.84
N HIS A 111 10.97 -17.38 -1.99
CA HIS A 111 10.16 -16.97 -3.15
C HIS A 111 8.66 -16.97 -2.88
N THR A 112 8.16 -17.94 -2.11
CA THR A 112 6.74 -17.96 -1.71
C THR A 112 6.43 -16.79 -0.77
N GLY A 113 7.35 -16.49 0.15
CA GLY A 113 7.28 -15.29 0.99
C GLY A 113 7.24 -14.01 0.15
N ASP A 114 8.10 -13.90 -0.87
CA ASP A 114 8.18 -12.74 -1.77
C ASP A 114 6.87 -12.54 -2.54
N ALA A 115 6.29 -13.64 -3.04
CA ALA A 115 5.01 -13.64 -3.73
C ALA A 115 3.89 -13.19 -2.79
N ALA A 116 3.84 -13.75 -1.58
CA ALA A 116 2.89 -13.35 -0.55
C ALA A 116 3.05 -11.87 -0.18
N PHE A 117 4.27 -11.40 0.05
CA PHE A 117 4.56 -9.98 0.32
C PHE A 117 4.03 -9.08 -0.80
N THR A 118 4.28 -9.44 -2.06
CA THR A 118 3.85 -8.71 -3.25
C THR A 118 2.32 -8.60 -3.33
N VAL A 119 1.63 -9.74 -3.24
CA VAL A 119 0.17 -9.82 -3.34
C VAL A 119 -0.48 -9.11 -2.15
N LEU A 120 -0.03 -9.38 -0.93
CA LEU A 120 -0.63 -8.82 0.27
C LEU A 120 -0.46 -7.30 0.35
N THR A 121 0.73 -6.77 0.05
CA THR A 121 0.95 -5.31 0.04
C THR A 121 0.20 -4.60 -1.09
N LEU A 122 -0.11 -5.29 -2.20
CA LEU A 122 -0.92 -4.73 -3.28
C LEU A 122 -2.42 -4.72 -2.92
N PHE A 123 -2.97 -5.85 -2.45
CA PHE A 123 -4.42 -6.02 -2.34
C PHE A 123 -5.01 -5.68 -0.98
N LEU A 124 -4.29 -5.89 0.13
CA LEU A 124 -4.85 -5.61 1.46
C LEU A 124 -5.23 -4.16 1.71
N PRO A 125 -4.49 -3.13 1.22
CA PRO A 125 -4.95 -1.76 1.34
C PRO A 125 -6.34 -1.56 0.73
N PHE A 126 -6.59 -2.11 -0.47
CA PHE A 126 -7.90 -2.04 -1.13
C PHE A 126 -8.98 -2.75 -0.33
N LEU A 127 -8.72 -3.98 0.11
CA LEU A 127 -9.68 -4.76 0.90
C LEU A 127 -10.05 -4.02 2.19
N THR A 128 -9.08 -3.37 2.84
CA THR A 128 -9.31 -2.61 4.07
C THR A 128 -10.16 -1.37 3.80
N THR A 129 -9.85 -0.62 2.75
CA THR A 129 -10.67 0.55 2.36
C THR A 129 -12.11 0.16 2.02
N LEU A 130 -12.35 -1.02 1.43
CA LEU A 130 -13.70 -1.50 1.11
C LEU A 130 -14.53 -1.92 2.34
N LEU A 131 -13.90 -2.08 3.52
CA LEU A 131 -14.60 -2.39 4.77
C LEU A 131 -15.11 -1.14 5.50
N PHE A 132 -14.80 0.06 5.02
CA PHE A 132 -15.20 1.36 5.58
C PHE A 132 -16.05 2.16 4.60
#